data_AF-A0A3A4XJG9-F1
#
_entry.id   AF-A0A3A4XJG9-F1
#
_cell.length_a   1.000
_cell.length_b   1.000
_cell.length_c   1.000
_cell.angle_alpha   90.00
_cell.angle_beta   90.00
_cell.angle_gamma   90.00
#
_symmetry.space_group_name_H-M   'P 1'
#
loop_
_entity.id
_entity.type
_entity.pdbx_description
1 polymer ?
#
loop_
_entity_poly.entity_id
_entity_poly.type
_entity_poly.pdbx_seq_one_letter_code
_entity_poly.pdbx_strand_id
1 'polypeptide(L)'
;MSRSSKLLILLVGLVALRPASIQHPAAIGGNKPCPLETRAVKSPNQPQPPAFNQTYTIINAFDHDPGAFTQGLVFHDGFLYEGTGLHGESGLRKVELETGRVLKAISLPARFFGEGITSAGDKIVQLTLNSNIGFVYDERFNLLKTFAYPTEGWGITYDGKRLIVSDGTSILYFWDLSTFEEIGRIQVFDMDGPVHRLNELEYIRGEVWANVWPTDRIARIDPYTGQVKGWIDLTGILNGEDFHSDVLNGIAYDPEEDRIFVTGKLWPKLFEIRLTALKQ
;
A
#
# COMPACT_ATOMS: atom_id res chain seq x y z
N MET A 1 61.81 17.88 25.61
CA MET A 1 62.80 17.46 24.57
C MET A 1 62.44 16.01 24.24
N SER A 2 62.15 15.54 23.04
CA SER A 2 62.25 16.03 21.67
C SER A 2 61.16 15.33 20.84
N ARG A 3 60.50 16.06 19.93
CA ARG A 3 59.61 15.51 18.90
C ARG A 3 60.47 14.86 17.81
N SER A 4 60.01 13.75 17.22
CA SER A 4 60.47 13.37 15.87
C SER A 4 59.37 12.62 15.12
N SER A 5 58.79 13.34 14.16
CA SER A 5 57.87 12.90 13.12
C SER A 5 58.54 11.86 12.22
N LYS A 6 57.81 10.83 11.79
CA LYS A 6 58.20 10.01 10.63
C LYS A 6 57.11 10.06 9.57
N LEU A 7 57.61 10.33 8.37
CA LEU A 7 56.95 10.77 7.15
C LEU A 7 56.44 9.55 6.35
N LEU A 8 55.25 9.71 5.79
CA LEU A 8 54.58 8.81 4.86
C LEU A 8 55.17 9.00 3.45
N ILE A 9 55.56 7.93 2.74
CA ILE A 9 55.89 7.96 1.32
C ILE A 9 55.01 6.94 0.59
N LEU A 10 54.15 7.46 -0.29
CA LEU A 10 53.25 6.76 -1.19
C LEU A 10 53.98 6.54 -2.53
N LEU A 11 54.07 5.29 -3.01
CA LEU A 11 54.64 4.98 -4.32
C LEU A 11 53.49 4.89 -5.36
N VAL A 12 53.44 5.85 -6.29
CA VAL A 12 52.53 5.85 -7.44
C VAL A 12 53.28 5.28 -8.65
N GLY A 13 52.79 4.17 -9.19
CA GLY A 13 53.30 3.60 -10.45
C GLY A 13 52.68 4.30 -11.66
N LEU A 14 53.53 4.98 -12.44
CA LEU A 14 53.21 5.59 -13.72
C LEU A 14 53.16 4.50 -14.81
N VAL A 15 52.05 4.39 -15.55
CA VAL A 15 52.02 3.69 -16.85
C VAL A 15 51.78 4.73 -17.94
N ALA A 16 52.76 4.88 -18.82
CA ALA A 16 52.74 5.82 -19.94
C ALA A 16 51.95 5.23 -21.12
N LEU A 17 50.94 5.98 -21.58
CA LEU A 17 50.24 5.76 -22.84
C LEU A 17 51.12 6.22 -24.03
N ARG A 18 51.14 5.43 -25.11
CA ARG A 18 51.57 5.87 -26.45
C ARG A 18 50.39 5.85 -27.42
N PRO A 19 50.30 6.82 -28.36
CA PRO A 19 49.16 6.97 -29.25
C PRO A 19 49.33 6.13 -30.51
N ALA A 20 48.24 5.63 -31.07
CA ALA A 20 48.18 5.14 -32.43
C ALA A 20 47.14 5.95 -33.21
N SER A 21 47.63 6.54 -34.30
CA SER A 21 46.93 7.50 -35.15
C SER A 21 45.90 6.85 -36.07
N ILE A 22 44.91 7.67 -36.41
CA ILE A 22 43.74 7.42 -37.25
C ILE A 22 44.10 7.21 -38.72
N GLN A 23 43.45 6.25 -39.37
CA GLN A 23 43.09 6.32 -40.80
C GLN A 23 41.62 5.90 -40.98
N HIS A 24 40.82 6.78 -41.57
CA HIS A 24 39.48 6.50 -42.10
C HIS A 24 39.57 5.76 -43.44
N PRO A 25 38.54 4.97 -43.78
CA PRO A 25 37.89 5.23 -45.05
C PRO A 25 36.36 5.35 -44.94
N ALA A 26 35.88 6.37 -45.67
CA ALA A 26 34.60 6.56 -46.35
C ALA A 26 33.32 5.87 -45.84
N ALA A 27 32.34 6.72 -45.55
CA ALA A 27 30.92 6.40 -45.41
C ALA A 27 30.27 5.94 -46.73
N ILE A 28 29.45 4.90 -46.68
CA ILE A 28 28.32 4.66 -47.60
C ILE A 28 27.16 4.11 -46.76
N GLY A 29 25.96 4.65 -47.04
CA GLY A 29 24.77 4.62 -46.18
C GLY A 29 24.10 3.27 -45.96
N GLY A 30 23.23 3.26 -44.94
CA GLY A 30 22.29 2.17 -44.68
C GLY A 30 21.85 2.11 -43.22
N ASN A 31 21.02 3.06 -42.77
CA ASN A 31 20.31 2.92 -41.50
C ASN A 31 19.37 1.70 -41.58
N LYS A 32 19.74 0.60 -40.90
CA LYS A 32 18.78 -0.41 -40.46
C LYS A 32 18.64 -0.28 -38.94
N PRO A 33 17.46 0.11 -38.42
CA PRO A 33 17.21 0.04 -37.00
C PRO A 33 17.21 -1.42 -36.54
N CYS A 34 17.89 -1.64 -35.41
CA CYS A 34 17.79 -2.86 -34.60
C CYS A 34 16.31 -3.08 -34.21
N PRO A 35 15.74 -4.29 -34.34
CA PRO A 35 14.37 -4.51 -33.89
C PRO A 35 14.37 -4.45 -32.36
N LEU A 36 13.62 -3.49 -31.80
CA LEU A 36 13.13 -3.62 -30.43
C LEU A 36 12.33 -4.93 -30.39
N GLU A 37 12.74 -5.88 -29.54
CA GLU A 37 11.83 -6.94 -29.11
C GLU A 37 10.71 -6.29 -28.30
N THR A 38 9.64 -5.94 -29.01
CA THR A 38 8.33 -5.71 -28.44
C THR A 38 7.95 -6.98 -27.69
N ARG A 39 8.02 -6.95 -26.35
CA ARG A 39 7.26 -7.91 -25.54
C ARG A 39 5.82 -7.82 -26.00
N ALA A 40 5.34 -8.88 -26.65
CA ALA A 40 3.97 -8.99 -27.11
C ALA A 40 3.04 -8.71 -25.93
N VAL A 41 2.25 -7.64 -26.06
CA VAL A 41 1.05 -7.43 -25.26
C VAL A 41 0.19 -8.67 -25.50
N LYS A 42 -0.04 -9.47 -24.46
CA LYS A 42 -0.94 -10.63 -24.53
C LYS A 42 -2.29 -10.15 -25.07
N SER A 43 -2.78 -10.78 -26.12
CA SER A 43 -4.08 -10.47 -26.73
C SER A 43 -5.20 -10.39 -25.68
N PRO A 44 -6.15 -9.46 -25.80
CA PRO A 44 -7.24 -9.25 -24.84
C PRO A 44 -8.32 -10.35 -24.87
N ASN A 45 -8.05 -11.50 -25.50
CA ASN A 45 -9.06 -12.50 -25.87
C ASN A 45 -8.80 -13.89 -25.26
N GLN A 46 -7.99 -13.98 -24.20
CA GLN A 46 -7.99 -15.17 -23.36
C GLN A 46 -9.24 -15.12 -22.47
N PRO A 47 -10.09 -16.16 -22.43
CA PRO A 47 -11.18 -16.24 -21.48
C PRO A 47 -10.62 -16.04 -20.07
N GLN A 48 -11.00 -14.93 -19.43
CA GLN A 48 -10.60 -14.68 -18.07
C GLN A 48 -11.28 -15.74 -17.18
N PRO A 49 -10.56 -16.39 -16.25
CA PRO A 49 -11.19 -17.24 -15.26
C PRO A 49 -12.26 -16.41 -14.53
N PRO A 50 -13.45 -16.96 -14.27
CA PRO A 50 -14.46 -16.23 -13.51
C PRO A 50 -13.87 -15.80 -12.18
N ALA A 51 -14.06 -14.53 -11.81
CA ALA A 51 -13.69 -14.03 -10.50
C ALA A 51 -14.35 -14.92 -9.44
N PHE A 52 -13.54 -15.45 -8.50
CA PHE A 52 -14.09 -16.29 -7.45
C PHE A 52 -14.86 -15.41 -6.47
N ASN A 53 -16.17 -15.61 -6.41
CA ASN A 53 -17.01 -14.98 -5.41
C ASN A 53 -16.87 -15.77 -4.10
N GLN A 54 -16.40 -15.09 -3.06
CA GLN A 54 -16.22 -15.62 -1.71
C GLN A 54 -17.05 -14.82 -0.72
N THR A 55 -17.43 -15.46 0.37
CA THR A 55 -17.96 -14.79 1.57
C THR A 55 -17.09 -15.18 2.76
N TYR A 56 -17.56 -14.97 3.97
CA TYR A 56 -16.79 -15.09 5.19
C TYR A 56 -17.47 -15.99 6.22
N THR A 57 -16.66 -16.48 7.15
CA THR A 57 -17.08 -16.95 8.46
C THR A 57 -16.32 -16.13 9.49
N ILE A 58 -17.03 -15.65 10.51
CA ILE A 58 -16.41 -14.94 11.63
C ILE A 58 -15.72 -15.99 12.51
N ILE A 59 -14.43 -15.83 12.73
CA ILE A 59 -13.63 -16.67 13.63
C ILE A 59 -13.62 -16.05 15.02
N ASN A 60 -13.34 -14.76 15.11
CA ASN A 60 -13.34 -13.97 16.34
C ASN A 60 -13.95 -12.59 16.08
N ALA A 61 -14.50 -11.99 17.14
CA ALA A 61 -14.92 -10.60 17.16
C ALA A 61 -14.25 -9.90 18.35
N PHE A 62 -13.58 -8.79 18.08
CA PHE A 62 -12.86 -7.98 19.04
C PHE A 62 -13.53 -6.62 19.20
N ASP A 63 -13.35 -5.98 20.36
CA ASP A 63 -13.82 -4.61 20.56
C ASP A 63 -13.03 -3.64 19.67
N HIS A 64 -13.74 -2.71 19.05
CA HIS A 64 -13.17 -1.62 18.26
C HIS A 64 -13.76 -0.30 18.74
N ASP A 65 -12.96 0.76 18.69
CA ASP A 65 -13.36 2.09 19.16
C ASP A 65 -14.42 2.70 18.21
N PRO A 66 -15.67 2.90 18.67
CA PRO A 66 -16.74 3.46 17.84
C PRO A 66 -16.56 4.97 17.56
N GLY A 67 -15.59 5.64 18.20
CA GLY A 67 -15.18 7.00 17.85
C GLY A 67 -14.20 7.07 16.68
N ALA A 68 -13.76 5.93 16.15
CA ALA A 68 -12.71 5.89 15.16
C ALA A 68 -13.21 5.86 13.73
N PHE A 69 -12.95 6.92 12.98
CA PHE A 69 -13.22 6.96 11.55
C PHE A 69 -12.07 6.27 10.80
N THR A 70 -12.03 4.94 10.82
CA THR A 70 -10.94 4.12 10.26
C THR A 70 -10.68 4.39 8.78
N GLN A 71 -9.44 4.74 8.44
CA GLN A 71 -8.99 5.00 7.06
C GLN A 71 -7.79 4.16 6.61
N GLY A 72 -7.07 3.53 7.55
CA GLY A 72 -6.04 2.55 7.25
C GLY A 72 -5.84 1.62 8.43
N LEU A 73 -5.61 0.34 8.18
CA LEU A 73 -5.45 -0.67 9.22
C LEU A 73 -4.28 -1.60 8.86
N VAL A 74 -3.41 -1.91 9.83
CA VAL A 74 -2.27 -2.80 9.63
C VAL A 74 -2.12 -3.69 10.84
N PHE A 75 -1.83 -4.98 10.63
CA PHE A 75 -1.38 -5.86 11.70
C PHE A 75 0.13 -6.05 11.61
N HIS A 76 0.84 -5.77 12.70
CA HIS A 76 2.30 -5.88 12.74
C HIS A 76 2.79 -6.16 14.16
N ASP A 77 3.64 -7.17 14.32
CA ASP A 77 4.26 -7.60 15.58
C ASP A 77 3.26 -7.79 16.73
N GLY A 78 2.10 -8.43 16.44
CA GLY A 78 1.08 -8.72 17.44
C GLY A 78 0.14 -7.56 17.77
N PHE A 79 0.29 -6.41 17.11
CA PHE A 79 -0.54 -5.23 17.35
C PHE A 79 -1.24 -4.76 16.09
N LEU A 80 -2.34 -4.05 16.28
CA LEU A 80 -2.96 -3.25 15.23
C LEU A 80 -2.34 -1.86 15.22
N TYR A 81 -2.10 -1.34 14.03
CA TYR A 81 -1.85 0.07 13.79
C TYR A 81 -3.00 0.60 12.95
N GLU A 82 -3.44 1.82 13.24
CA GLU A 82 -4.61 2.37 12.57
C GLU A 82 -4.46 3.87 12.32
N GLY A 83 -4.80 4.27 11.09
CA GLY A 83 -4.98 5.66 10.68
C GLY A 83 -6.45 6.04 10.79
N THR A 84 -6.74 7.14 11.48
CA THR A 84 -8.10 7.69 11.61
C THR A 84 -8.26 8.99 10.84
N GLY A 85 -9.46 9.21 10.30
CA GLY A 85 -9.87 10.42 9.59
C GLY A 85 -10.59 11.44 10.48
N LEU A 86 -11.26 12.39 9.83
CA LEU A 86 -11.97 13.57 10.38
C LEU A 86 -11.04 14.73 10.78
N HIS A 87 -11.39 15.95 10.33
CA HIS A 87 -10.62 17.16 10.64
C HIS A 87 -10.63 17.46 12.13
N GLY A 88 -9.44 17.58 12.73
CA GLY A 88 -9.27 17.79 14.17
C GLY A 88 -9.22 16.50 15.00
N GLU A 89 -9.57 15.36 14.42
CA GLU A 89 -9.61 14.05 15.09
C GLU A 89 -8.67 13.01 14.45
N SER A 90 -8.16 13.31 13.25
CA SER A 90 -7.27 12.43 12.51
C SER A 90 -5.98 12.13 13.27
N GLY A 91 -5.50 10.90 13.18
CA GLY A 91 -4.30 10.47 13.89
C GLY A 91 -3.76 9.13 13.43
N LEU A 92 -2.72 8.69 14.15
CA LEU A 92 -2.13 7.36 14.05
C LEU A 92 -2.12 6.74 15.44
N ARG A 93 -2.58 5.50 15.56
CA ARG A 93 -2.66 4.78 16.83
C ARG A 93 -2.12 3.36 16.74
N LYS A 94 -1.59 2.88 17.86
CA LYS A 94 -1.22 1.48 18.11
C LYS A 94 -2.21 0.90 19.11
N VAL A 95 -2.79 -0.25 18.78
CA VAL A 95 -3.94 -0.84 19.46
C VAL A 95 -3.65 -2.30 19.80
N GLU A 96 -4.05 -2.70 21.00
CA GLU A 96 -4.07 -4.09 21.46
C GLU A 96 -5.24 -4.84 20.80
N LEU A 97 -4.97 -5.91 20.06
CA LEU A 97 -5.99 -6.63 19.27
C LEU A 97 -7.14 -7.14 20.15
N GLU A 98 -6.81 -7.78 21.27
CA GLU A 98 -7.77 -8.52 22.09
C GLU A 98 -8.80 -7.61 22.78
N THR A 99 -8.41 -6.38 23.09
CA THR A 99 -9.22 -5.46 23.92
C THR A 99 -9.65 -4.19 23.19
N GLY A 100 -9.09 -3.90 22.01
CA GLY A 100 -9.27 -2.63 21.32
C GLY A 100 -8.62 -1.44 22.03
N ARG A 101 -7.83 -1.68 23.09
CA ARG A 101 -7.22 -0.61 23.90
C ARG A 101 -6.11 0.08 23.13
N VAL A 102 -6.23 1.41 23.02
CA VAL A 102 -5.18 2.25 22.46
C VAL A 102 -3.98 2.29 23.41
N LEU A 103 -2.84 1.78 22.94
CA LEU A 103 -1.57 1.75 23.68
C LEU A 103 -0.77 3.03 23.46
N LYS A 104 -0.91 3.62 22.28
CA LYS A 104 -0.21 4.84 21.87
C LYS A 104 -0.97 5.52 20.74
N ALA A 105 -0.98 6.85 20.75
CA ALA A 105 -1.55 7.63 19.66
C ALA A 105 -0.79 8.95 19.47
N ILE A 106 -0.83 9.45 18.24
CA ILE A 106 -0.46 10.83 17.89
C ILE A 106 -1.60 11.44 17.05
N SER A 107 -1.80 12.74 17.18
CA SER A 107 -2.78 13.48 16.37
C SER A 107 -2.08 14.16 15.20
N LEU A 108 -2.75 14.19 14.04
CA LEU A 108 -2.38 15.06 12.95
C LEU A 108 -2.83 16.51 13.27
N PRO A 109 -2.12 17.53 12.75
CA PRO A 109 -2.62 18.90 12.81
C PRO A 109 -4.03 19.02 12.20
N ALA A 110 -4.94 19.75 12.86
CA ALA A 110 -6.37 19.77 12.54
C ALA A 110 -6.75 20.07 11.08
N ARG A 111 -5.88 20.76 10.33
CA ARG A 111 -6.07 21.04 8.90
C ARG A 111 -6.02 19.79 8.02
N PHE A 112 -5.44 18.70 8.51
CA PHE A 112 -5.31 17.46 7.77
C PHE A 112 -6.46 16.51 8.08
N PHE A 113 -6.90 15.82 7.04
CA PHE A 113 -7.74 14.65 7.15
C PHE A 113 -6.84 13.43 6.88
N GLY A 114 -6.62 12.59 7.88
CA GLY A 114 -5.78 11.40 7.81
C GLY A 114 -6.47 10.30 7.01
N GLU A 115 -5.70 9.59 6.20
CA GLU A 115 -6.17 8.49 5.37
C GLU A 115 -5.35 7.22 5.64
N GLY A 116 -5.17 6.37 4.63
CA GLY A 116 -4.49 5.09 4.71
C GLY A 116 -3.11 5.16 5.37
N ILE A 117 -2.77 4.08 6.06
CA ILE A 117 -1.45 3.85 6.63
C ILE A 117 -0.91 2.50 6.17
N THR A 118 0.41 2.35 6.13
CA THR A 118 1.05 1.05 5.96
C THR A 118 2.32 0.95 6.78
N SER A 119 2.68 -0.28 7.20
CA SER A 119 4.00 -0.59 7.75
C SER A 119 4.93 -1.01 6.61
N ALA A 120 6.04 -0.31 6.45
CA ALA A 120 7.04 -0.56 5.42
C ALA A 120 8.44 -0.66 6.06
N GLY A 121 8.77 -1.87 6.53
CA GLY A 121 9.98 -2.10 7.32
C GLY A 121 9.83 -1.50 8.73
N ASP A 122 10.77 -0.66 9.13
CA ASP A 122 10.82 0.04 10.42
C ASP A 122 10.03 1.37 10.42
N LYS A 123 9.20 1.60 9.40
CA LYS A 123 8.51 2.87 9.14
C LYS A 123 7.02 2.68 8.99
N ILE A 124 6.27 3.65 9.49
CA ILE A 124 4.84 3.79 9.22
C ILE A 124 4.66 4.97 8.28
N VAL A 125 4.01 4.74 7.15
CA VAL A 125 3.67 5.78 6.17
C VAL A 125 2.18 6.09 6.32
N GLN A 126 1.81 7.37 6.38
CA GLN A 126 0.42 7.83 6.48
C GLN A 126 0.11 8.84 5.39
N LEU A 127 -1.02 8.64 4.70
CA LEU A 127 -1.55 9.56 3.71
C LEU A 127 -2.52 10.57 4.32
N THR A 128 -2.84 11.60 3.54
CA THR A 128 -3.97 12.51 3.78
C THR A 128 -4.87 12.59 2.56
N LEU A 129 -6.14 12.95 2.76
CA LEU A 129 -7.13 12.92 1.69
C LEU A 129 -6.77 13.86 0.52
N ASN A 130 -6.73 15.16 0.77
CA ASN A 130 -6.64 16.19 -0.28
C ASN A 130 -5.52 17.22 -0.07
N SER A 131 -4.67 17.03 0.95
CA SER A 131 -3.61 18.00 1.25
C SER A 131 -2.33 17.77 0.42
N ASN A 132 -2.28 16.66 -0.33
CA ASN A 132 -1.12 16.24 -1.12
C ASN A 132 0.16 16.09 -0.27
N ILE A 133 0.02 15.81 1.03
CA ILE A 133 1.12 15.64 1.99
C ILE A 133 0.96 14.30 2.71
N GLY A 134 2.05 13.55 2.76
CA GLY A 134 2.16 12.31 3.54
C GLY A 134 3.20 12.45 4.65
N PHE A 135 3.07 11.58 5.64
CA PHE A 135 3.91 11.55 6.84
C PHE A 135 4.60 10.19 6.95
N VAL A 136 5.84 10.20 7.46
CA VAL A 136 6.61 9.00 7.74
C VAL A 136 7.05 9.04 9.19
N TYR A 137 6.72 7.99 9.93
CA TYR A 137 7.05 7.83 11.34
C TYR A 137 7.96 6.62 11.55
N ASP A 138 8.74 6.63 12.63
CA ASP A 138 9.28 5.38 13.19
C ASP A 138 8.20 4.63 14.01
N GLU A 139 8.50 3.42 14.45
CA GLU A 139 7.63 2.62 15.33
C GLU A 139 7.29 3.30 16.67
N ARG A 140 8.09 4.30 17.06
CA ARG A 140 7.84 5.13 18.24
C ARG A 140 7.02 6.38 17.91
N PHE A 141 6.44 6.45 16.72
CA PHE A 141 5.62 7.57 16.23
C PHE A 141 6.36 8.91 16.21
N ASN A 142 7.70 8.89 16.17
CA ASN A 142 8.47 10.11 15.89
C ASN A 142 8.37 10.41 14.41
N LEU A 143 7.99 11.65 14.07
CA LEU A 143 7.96 12.09 12.68
C LEU A 143 9.39 12.13 12.13
N LEU A 144 9.65 11.33 11.10
CA LEU A 144 10.94 11.27 10.42
C LEU A 144 10.99 12.23 9.23
N LYS A 145 9.92 12.26 8.42
CA LYS A 145 9.82 13.16 7.27
C LYS A 145 8.36 13.36 6.86
N THR A 146 8.13 14.43 6.11
CA THR A 146 6.95 14.59 5.27
C THR A 146 7.35 14.47 3.79
N PHE A 147 6.38 14.18 2.93
CA PHE A 147 6.57 14.14 1.48
C PHE A 147 5.32 14.66 0.78
N ALA A 148 5.48 15.13 -0.46
CA ALA A 148 4.36 15.58 -1.29
C ALA A 148 4.04 14.53 -2.36
N TYR A 149 2.77 14.43 -2.76
CA TYR A 149 2.31 13.54 -3.84
C TYR A 149 1.17 14.19 -4.64
N PRO A 150 1.02 13.88 -5.95
CA PRO A 150 0.19 14.69 -6.85
C PRO A 150 -1.30 14.32 -6.89
N THR A 151 -1.73 13.28 -6.17
CA THR A 151 -3.11 12.75 -6.17
C THR A 151 -3.80 12.98 -4.84
N GLU A 152 -5.11 12.70 -4.76
CA GLU A 152 -5.69 12.35 -3.45
C GLU A 152 -5.00 11.10 -2.88
N GLY A 153 -5.07 10.90 -1.57
CA GLY A 153 -4.59 9.69 -0.92
C GLY A 153 -5.73 9.00 -0.18
N TRP A 154 -6.05 7.76 -0.53
CA TRP A 154 -7.08 6.96 0.12
C TRP A 154 -6.41 5.81 0.87
N GLY A 155 -6.27 4.63 0.28
CA GLY A 155 -5.56 3.49 0.87
C GLY A 155 -4.08 3.43 0.47
N ILE A 156 -3.28 2.78 1.32
CA ILE A 156 -1.87 2.48 1.05
C ILE A 156 -1.50 1.14 1.65
N THR A 157 -0.75 0.32 0.93
CA THR A 157 -0.14 -0.91 1.44
C THR A 157 1.29 -1.08 0.92
N TYR A 158 2.00 -2.11 1.37
CA TYR A 158 3.39 -2.38 1.01
C TYR A 158 3.60 -3.82 0.58
N ASP A 159 4.12 -4.04 -0.63
CA ASP A 159 4.32 -5.39 -1.19
C ASP A 159 5.67 -6.03 -0.84
N GLY A 160 6.40 -5.44 0.11
CA GLY A 160 7.78 -5.83 0.44
C GLY A 160 8.85 -5.18 -0.46
N LYS A 161 8.45 -4.41 -1.48
CA LYS A 161 9.38 -3.71 -2.40
C LYS A 161 8.99 -2.26 -2.66
N ARG A 162 7.69 -1.99 -2.83
CA ARG A 162 7.14 -0.69 -3.22
C ARG A 162 5.82 -0.43 -2.49
N LEU A 163 5.50 0.84 -2.33
CA LEU A 163 4.21 1.27 -1.81
C LEU A 163 3.17 1.13 -2.93
N ILE A 164 1.95 0.73 -2.56
CA ILE A 164 0.80 0.64 -3.46
C ILE A 164 -0.28 1.55 -2.90
N VAL A 165 -0.79 2.47 -3.72
CA VAL A 165 -1.68 3.55 -3.28
C VAL A 165 -2.94 3.59 -4.13
N SER A 166 -4.09 3.83 -3.49
CA SER A 166 -5.36 4.16 -4.13
C SER A 166 -5.73 5.62 -3.86
N ASP A 167 -6.55 6.19 -4.73
CA ASP A 167 -7.05 7.56 -4.66
C ASP A 167 -8.57 7.64 -4.90
N GLY A 168 -9.29 6.53 -4.74
CA GLY A 168 -10.72 6.43 -5.03
C GLY A 168 -11.05 6.30 -6.53
N THR A 169 -10.08 6.41 -7.44
CA THR A 169 -10.27 6.07 -8.86
C THR A 169 -10.19 4.56 -9.09
N SER A 170 -10.05 4.13 -10.35
CA SER A 170 -9.74 2.74 -10.71
C SER A 170 -8.25 2.49 -10.89
N ILE A 171 -7.38 3.42 -10.47
CA ILE A 171 -5.93 3.30 -10.61
C ILE A 171 -5.31 2.89 -9.27
N LEU A 172 -4.42 1.90 -9.32
CA LEU A 172 -3.44 1.68 -8.27
C LEU A 172 -2.10 2.26 -8.71
N TYR A 173 -1.53 3.12 -7.87
CA TYR A 173 -0.23 3.75 -8.08
C TYR A 173 0.83 2.98 -7.32
N PHE A 174 2.03 2.94 -7.88
CA PHE A 174 3.18 2.29 -7.31
C PHE A 174 4.24 3.32 -7.01
N TRP A 175 4.61 3.48 -5.75
CA TRP A 175 5.59 4.47 -5.32
C TRP A 175 6.85 3.82 -4.78
N ASP A 176 7.99 4.43 -5.05
CA ASP A 176 9.27 4.03 -4.44
C ASP A 176 9.27 4.39 -2.95
N LEU A 177 9.67 3.45 -2.08
CA LEU A 177 9.64 3.64 -0.64
C LEU A 177 10.67 4.70 -0.15
N SER A 178 11.74 4.94 -0.91
CA SER A 178 12.78 5.89 -0.53
C SER A 178 12.47 7.32 -0.96
N THR A 179 11.97 7.49 -2.19
CA THR A 179 11.68 8.82 -2.77
C THR A 179 10.23 9.24 -2.59
N PHE A 180 9.30 8.28 -2.42
CA PHE A 180 7.85 8.48 -2.44
C PHE A 180 7.31 8.98 -3.79
N GLU A 181 8.09 8.81 -4.87
CA GLU A 181 7.70 9.16 -6.22
C GLU A 181 7.03 7.97 -6.93
N GLU A 182 6.11 8.27 -7.84
CA GLU A 182 5.47 7.26 -8.68
C GLU A 182 6.48 6.60 -9.63
N ILE A 183 6.58 5.28 -9.53
CA ILE A 183 7.39 4.41 -10.40
C ILE A 183 6.55 3.58 -11.37
N GLY A 184 5.22 3.68 -11.27
CA GLY A 184 4.29 3.07 -12.20
C GLY A 184 2.85 3.13 -11.69
N ARG A 185 1.92 2.68 -12.54
CA ARG A 185 0.50 2.54 -12.18
C ARG A 185 -0.15 1.45 -13.02
N ILE A 186 -1.27 0.94 -12.53
CA ILE A 186 -2.15 0.01 -13.26
C ILE A 186 -3.60 0.42 -13.09
N GLN A 187 -4.43 0.16 -14.10
CA GLN A 187 -5.88 0.26 -13.97
C GLN A 187 -6.44 -1.07 -13.48
N VAL A 188 -7.27 -1.01 -12.45
CA VAL A 188 -8.02 -2.14 -11.91
C VAL A 188 -9.31 -2.32 -12.69
N PHE A 189 -9.60 -3.56 -13.07
CA PHE A 189 -10.79 -3.91 -13.82
C PHE A 189 -11.26 -5.34 -13.52
N ASP A 190 -12.55 -5.57 -13.71
CA ASP A 190 -13.17 -6.89 -13.73
C ASP A 190 -13.86 -7.14 -15.08
N MET A 191 -14.78 -8.11 -15.13
CA MET A 191 -15.53 -8.46 -16.34
C MET A 191 -16.48 -7.35 -16.82
N ASP A 192 -16.91 -6.46 -15.92
CA ASP A 192 -17.85 -5.37 -16.21
C ASP A 192 -17.13 -4.05 -16.53
N GLY A 193 -15.82 -3.98 -16.30
CA GLY A 193 -14.96 -2.87 -16.69
C GLY A 193 -14.10 -2.34 -15.53
N PRO A 194 -13.67 -1.07 -15.58
CA PRO A 194 -12.86 -0.48 -14.53
C PRO A 194 -13.57 -0.49 -13.16
N VAL A 195 -12.86 -0.90 -12.11
CA VAL A 195 -13.37 -0.90 -10.74
C VAL A 195 -12.97 0.39 -10.04
N HIS A 196 -13.94 1.27 -9.82
CA HIS A 196 -13.73 2.56 -9.14
C HIS A 196 -13.90 2.46 -7.62
N ARG A 197 -13.59 3.54 -6.90
CA ARG A 197 -13.75 3.68 -5.45
C ARG A 197 -12.91 2.69 -4.64
N LEU A 198 -11.72 2.37 -5.16
CA LEU A 198 -10.70 1.64 -4.40
C LEU A 198 -10.30 2.51 -3.20
N ASN A 199 -10.53 1.99 -2.01
CA ASN A 199 -10.29 2.70 -0.76
C ASN A 199 -9.13 2.04 -0.01
N GLU A 200 -9.33 1.65 1.25
CA GLU A 200 -8.30 0.99 2.07
C GLU A 200 -7.74 -0.28 1.40
N LEU A 201 -6.43 -0.50 1.55
CA LEU A 201 -5.67 -1.52 0.84
C LEU A 201 -4.88 -2.40 1.80
N GLU A 202 -4.79 -3.70 1.50
CA GLU A 202 -3.86 -4.60 2.18
C GLU A 202 -3.20 -5.59 1.21
N TYR A 203 -1.89 -5.85 1.36
CA TYR A 203 -1.15 -6.79 0.51
C TYR A 203 -1.15 -8.19 1.13
N ILE A 204 -1.92 -9.10 0.52
CA ILE A 204 -2.15 -10.45 1.06
C ILE A 204 -1.77 -11.49 0.03
N ARG A 205 -0.76 -12.30 0.33
CA ARG A 205 -0.36 -13.49 -0.47
C ARG A 205 -0.17 -13.19 -1.96
N GLY A 206 0.44 -12.06 -2.29
CA GLY A 206 0.72 -11.68 -3.69
C GLY A 206 -0.37 -10.85 -4.37
N GLU A 207 -1.48 -10.58 -3.68
CA GLU A 207 -2.62 -9.82 -4.19
C GLU A 207 -2.80 -8.53 -3.40
N VAL A 208 -3.32 -7.49 -4.05
CA VAL A 208 -3.79 -6.28 -3.35
C VAL A 208 -5.26 -6.46 -3.08
N TRP A 209 -5.63 -6.45 -1.80
CA TRP A 209 -7.01 -6.44 -1.38
C TRP A 209 -7.44 -5.00 -1.20
N ALA A 210 -8.60 -4.63 -1.73
CA ALA A 210 -9.08 -3.25 -1.67
C ALA A 210 -10.54 -3.22 -1.22
N ASN A 211 -10.86 -2.45 -0.17
CA ASN A 211 -12.24 -2.06 0.07
C ASN A 211 -12.77 -1.27 -1.13
N VAL A 212 -14.01 -1.52 -1.55
CA VAL A 212 -14.68 -0.74 -2.59
C VAL A 212 -15.76 0.12 -1.96
N TRP A 213 -15.50 1.42 -1.82
CA TRP A 213 -16.41 2.34 -1.15
C TRP A 213 -17.63 2.70 -2.01
N PRO A 214 -18.86 2.83 -1.45
CA PRO A 214 -19.30 2.54 -0.09
C PRO A 214 -19.98 1.16 0.01
N THR A 215 -19.37 0.11 -0.56
CA THR A 215 -19.95 -1.23 -0.61
C THR A 215 -19.38 -2.14 0.47
N ASP A 216 -20.09 -3.22 0.80
CA ASP A 216 -19.60 -4.29 1.69
C ASP A 216 -18.71 -5.30 0.95
N ARG A 217 -17.98 -4.86 -0.09
CA ARG A 217 -17.14 -5.74 -0.92
C ARG A 217 -15.67 -5.37 -0.85
N ILE A 218 -14.84 -6.42 -0.90
CA ILE A 218 -13.39 -6.33 -1.08
C ILE A 218 -13.01 -6.96 -2.42
N ALA A 219 -12.25 -6.24 -3.23
CA ALA A 219 -11.68 -6.75 -4.47
C ALA A 219 -10.32 -7.40 -4.19
N ARG A 220 -10.07 -8.59 -4.73
CA ARG A 220 -8.76 -9.25 -4.73
C ARG A 220 -8.08 -9.01 -6.08
N ILE A 221 -7.05 -8.16 -6.11
CA ILE A 221 -6.49 -7.60 -7.34
C ILE A 221 -5.09 -8.18 -7.60
N ASP A 222 -4.83 -8.57 -8.83
CA ASP A 222 -3.48 -8.87 -9.30
C ASP A 222 -2.68 -7.56 -9.51
N PRO A 223 -1.62 -7.28 -8.72
CA PRO A 223 -0.86 -6.04 -8.79
C PRO A 223 0.03 -5.92 -10.05
N TYR A 224 0.10 -6.94 -10.89
CA TYR A 224 0.86 -6.92 -12.14
C TYR A 224 -0.04 -6.65 -13.36
N THR A 225 -1.31 -7.05 -13.29
CA THR A 225 -2.24 -6.95 -14.43
C THR A 225 -3.39 -5.98 -14.18
N GLY A 226 -3.74 -5.70 -12.92
CA GLY A 226 -4.94 -4.95 -12.54
C GLY A 226 -6.23 -5.77 -12.59
N GLN A 227 -6.15 -7.04 -12.96
CA GLN A 227 -7.33 -7.90 -13.02
C GLN A 227 -7.83 -8.22 -11.60
N VAL A 228 -9.13 -8.06 -11.36
CA VAL A 228 -9.79 -8.61 -10.17
C VAL A 228 -9.89 -10.14 -10.31
N LYS A 229 -9.20 -10.85 -9.43
CA LYS A 229 -9.18 -12.32 -9.37
C LYS A 229 -10.35 -12.92 -8.58
N GLY A 230 -10.98 -12.11 -7.73
CA GLY A 230 -12.08 -12.54 -6.89
C GLY A 230 -12.69 -11.39 -6.11
N TRP A 231 -13.93 -11.59 -5.70
CA TRP A 231 -14.69 -10.67 -4.88
C TRP A 231 -14.99 -11.33 -3.54
N ILE A 232 -14.85 -10.58 -2.46
CA ILE A 232 -15.26 -10.99 -1.12
C ILE A 232 -16.47 -10.15 -0.74
N ASP A 233 -17.59 -10.80 -0.50
CA ASP A 233 -18.83 -10.18 -0.05
C ASP A 233 -18.96 -10.30 1.47
N LEU A 234 -18.94 -9.16 2.14
CA LEU A 234 -19.08 -9.00 3.59
C LEU A 234 -20.46 -8.46 3.99
N THR A 235 -21.45 -8.50 3.09
CA THR A 235 -22.81 -8.03 3.38
C THR A 235 -23.35 -8.69 4.65
N GLY A 236 -23.80 -7.86 5.60
CA GLY A 236 -24.37 -8.31 6.87
C GLY A 236 -23.35 -8.68 7.95
N ILE A 237 -22.06 -8.38 7.77
CA ILE A 237 -21.03 -8.65 8.79
C ILE A 237 -21.26 -7.86 10.07
N LEU A 238 -21.66 -6.60 9.93
CA LEU A 238 -22.15 -5.80 11.03
C LEU A 238 -23.68 -5.96 11.08
N ASN A 239 -24.18 -6.70 12.06
CA ASN A 239 -25.62 -6.84 12.28
C ASN A 239 -26.22 -5.43 12.43
N GLY A 240 -27.21 -5.07 11.61
CA GLY A 240 -27.72 -3.71 11.40
C GLY A 240 -28.44 -3.04 12.58
N GLU A 241 -28.06 -3.35 13.82
CA GLU A 241 -28.55 -2.73 15.04
C GLU A 241 -27.64 -1.59 15.54
N ASP A 242 -26.47 -1.37 14.94
CA ASP A 242 -25.59 -0.25 15.28
C ASP A 242 -25.81 0.96 14.36
N PHE A 243 -26.63 1.90 14.83
CA PHE A 243 -26.99 3.11 14.11
C PHE A 243 -25.89 4.19 14.08
N HIS A 244 -24.77 3.98 14.81
CA HIS A 244 -23.66 4.94 14.85
C HIS A 244 -22.51 4.57 13.90
N SER A 245 -22.55 3.36 13.35
CA SER A 245 -21.58 2.87 12.38
C SER A 245 -21.78 3.49 10.99
N ASP A 246 -20.67 3.73 10.29
CA ASP A 246 -20.62 4.11 8.88
C ASP A 246 -20.20 2.87 8.07
N VAL A 247 -19.51 3.03 6.94
CA VAL A 247 -19.22 1.94 6.00
C VAL A 247 -18.05 1.04 6.40
N LEU A 248 -18.03 -0.18 5.84
CA LEU A 248 -16.88 -1.09 5.81
C LEU A 248 -15.63 -0.35 5.28
N ASN A 249 -14.54 -0.39 6.05
CA ASN A 249 -13.23 0.14 5.65
C ASN A 249 -12.15 -0.28 6.66
N GLY A 250 -11.04 -0.86 6.17
CA GLY A 250 -9.94 -1.35 6.99
C GLY A 250 -9.78 -2.86 6.88
N ILE A 251 -8.65 -3.28 6.33
CA ILE A 251 -8.24 -4.68 6.15
C ILE A 251 -6.85 -4.80 6.74
N ALA A 252 -6.62 -5.80 7.58
CA ALA A 252 -5.28 -6.11 8.07
C ALA A 252 -4.99 -7.61 7.97
N TYR A 253 -3.73 -7.95 7.73
CA TYR A 253 -3.30 -9.33 7.59
C TYR A 253 -2.16 -9.68 8.55
N ASP A 254 -2.35 -10.79 9.26
CA ASP A 254 -1.31 -11.45 10.05
C ASP A 254 -0.70 -12.59 9.21
N PRO A 255 0.51 -12.43 8.67
CA PRO A 255 1.16 -13.47 7.88
C PRO A 255 1.69 -14.65 8.71
N GLU A 256 1.88 -14.50 10.03
CA GLU A 256 2.44 -15.56 10.88
C GLU A 256 1.40 -16.65 11.15
N GLU A 257 0.16 -16.23 11.47
CA GLU A 257 -0.96 -17.13 11.79
C GLU A 257 -2.01 -17.22 10.67
N ASP A 258 -1.77 -16.56 9.54
CA ASP A 258 -2.67 -16.48 8.38
C ASP A 258 -4.07 -15.94 8.72
N ARG A 259 -4.12 -14.88 9.55
CA ARG A 259 -5.38 -14.26 10.01
C ARG A 259 -5.70 -13.00 9.21
N ILE A 260 -6.98 -12.82 8.89
CA ILE A 260 -7.48 -11.65 8.18
C ILE A 260 -8.42 -10.91 9.10
N PHE A 261 -8.20 -9.61 9.28
CA PHE A 261 -9.02 -8.74 10.09
C PHE A 261 -9.71 -7.71 9.22
N VAL A 262 -10.98 -7.43 9.53
CA VAL A 262 -11.77 -6.39 8.88
C VAL A 262 -12.55 -5.59 9.92
N THR A 263 -12.72 -4.30 9.66
CA THR A 263 -13.51 -3.39 10.48
C THR A 263 -14.20 -2.35 9.59
N GLY A 264 -14.76 -1.31 10.19
CA GLY A 264 -15.30 -0.18 9.46
C GLY A 264 -15.22 1.12 10.25
N LYS A 265 -15.66 2.18 9.59
CA LYS A 265 -15.69 3.53 10.12
C LYS A 265 -16.73 3.60 11.23
N LEU A 266 -16.30 3.97 12.43
CA LEU A 266 -17.15 4.05 13.63
C LEU A 266 -17.74 2.69 14.07
N TRP A 267 -17.18 1.58 13.60
CA TRP A 267 -17.68 0.25 13.98
C TRP A 267 -17.28 -0.07 15.42
N PRO A 268 -18.16 -0.70 16.22
CA PRO A 268 -17.85 -1.12 17.59
C PRO A 268 -17.03 -2.42 17.63
N LYS A 269 -16.83 -3.07 16.48
CA LYS A 269 -16.22 -4.38 16.36
C LYS A 269 -15.23 -4.46 15.20
N LEU A 270 -14.15 -5.20 15.45
CA LEU A 270 -13.23 -5.71 14.45
C LEU A 270 -13.38 -7.23 14.39
N PHE A 271 -13.42 -7.79 13.19
CA PHE A 271 -13.68 -9.21 12.97
C PHE A 271 -12.46 -9.90 12.39
N GLU A 272 -12.05 -11.01 12.99
CA GLU A 272 -11.22 -11.99 12.30
C GLU A 272 -12.13 -12.85 11.42
N ILE A 273 -11.81 -12.93 10.13
CA ILE A 273 -12.60 -13.67 9.16
C ILE A 273 -11.79 -14.76 8.48
N ARG A 274 -12.49 -15.83 8.10
CA ARG A 274 -12.00 -16.84 7.15
C ARG A 274 -12.86 -16.84 5.92
N LEU A 275 -12.23 -16.79 4.75
CA LEU A 275 -12.94 -16.85 3.47
C LEU A 275 -13.54 -18.22 3.22
N THR A 276 -14.78 -18.24 2.75
CA THR A 276 -15.49 -19.43 2.30
C THR A 276 -16.10 -19.19 0.91
N ALA A 277 -16.44 -20.26 0.18
CA ALA A 277 -17.10 -20.10 -1.10
C ALA A 277 -18.52 -19.54 -0.92
N LEU A 278 -18.92 -18.58 -1.76
CA LEU A 278 -20.33 -18.18 -1.85
C LEU A 278 -21.15 -19.40 -2.28
N LYS A 279 -22.11 -19.81 -1.45
CA LYS A 279 -23.08 -20.83 -1.85
C LYS A 279 -23.97 -20.23 -2.94
N GLN A 280 -23.97 -20.86 -4.12
CA GLN A 280 -24.88 -20.53 -5.21
C GLN A 280 -26.31 -20.94 -4.87
#